data_AF-A0A133Z0F7-F1
#
_entry.id   AF-A0A133Z0F7-F1
#
_cell.length_a   1.000
_cell.length_b   1.000
_cell.length_c   1.000
_cell.angle_alpha   90.00
_cell.angle_beta   90.00
_cell.angle_gamma   90.00
#
_symmetry.space_group_name_H-M   'P 1'
#
loop_
_entity.id
_entity.type
_entity.pdbx_description
1 polymer ?
#
loop_
_entity_poly.entity_id
_entity_poly.type
_entity_poly.pdbx_seq_one_letter_code
_entity_poly.pdbx_strand_id
1 'polypeptide(L)' 'MVNYEQALSIAKDLLGKVDTYCEYKDYYVFSYHTPVEQISGANVVAIEKKTGEAYSFIGVITKLGKILREGKVR' A
#
# COMPACT_ATOMS: atom_id res chain seq x y z
N MET A 1 -0.73 -14.29 11.21
CA MET A 1 0.47 -13.76 10.55
C MET A 1 0.52 -14.33 9.16
N VAL A 2 0.55 -13.49 8.14
CA VAL A 2 0.58 -13.89 6.73
C VAL A 2 2.02 -13.93 6.22
N ASN A 3 2.34 -14.96 5.45
CA ASN A 3 3.61 -15.02 4.73
C ASN A 3 3.53 -14.24 3.40
N TYR A 4 4.67 -14.11 2.73
CA TYR A 4 4.77 -13.39 1.45
C TYR A 4 3.78 -13.90 0.39
N GLU A 5 3.68 -15.23 0.20
CA GLU A 5 2.80 -15.82 -0.82
C GLU A 5 1.31 -15.52 -0.55
N GLN A 6 0.90 -15.58 0.72
CA GLN A 6 -0.46 -15.21 1.14
C GLN A 6 -0.72 -13.72 0.89
N ALA A 7 0.22 -12.85 1.25
CA ALA A 7 0.09 -11.41 1.03
C ALA A 7 0.07 -11.04 -0.47
N LEU A 8 0.86 -11.74 -1.29
CA LEU A 8 0.88 -11.59 -2.75
C LEU A 8 -0.45 -12.01 -3.37
N SER A 9 -1.06 -13.11 -2.90
CA SER A 9 -2.38 -13.54 -3.36
C SER A 9 -3.43 -12.47 -3.10
N ILE A 10 -3.47 -11.94 -1.87
CA ILE A 10 -4.40 -10.86 -1.49
C ILE A 10 -4.18 -9.62 -2.36
N ALA A 11 -2.92 -9.24 -2.60
CA ALA A 11 -2.60 -8.09 -3.44
C ALA A 11 -3.02 -8.28 -4.90
N LYS A 12 -2.86 -9.48 -5.47
CA LYS A 12 -3.33 -9.80 -6.83
C LYS A 12 -4.85 -9.79 -6.93
N ASP A 13 -5.55 -10.29 -5.92
CA ASP A 13 -7.02 -10.25 -5.88
C ASP A 13 -7.54 -8.80 -5.84
N LEU A 14 -6.83 -7.90 -5.16
CA LEU A 14 -7.21 -6.49 -5.04
C LEU A 14 -6.80 -5.63 -6.24
N LEU A 15 -5.58 -5.82 -6.75
CA LEU A 15 -5.01 -4.99 -7.81
C LEU A 15 -5.22 -5.57 -9.21
N GLY A 16 -5.62 -6.84 -9.33
CA GLY A 16 -5.67 -7.62 -10.57
C GLY A 16 -4.27 -8.01 -11.11
N LYS A 17 -3.25 -7.19 -10.85
CA LYS A 17 -1.85 -7.47 -11.19
C LYS A 17 -0.89 -6.82 -10.18
N VAL A 18 0.31 -7.37 -10.10
CA VAL A 18 1.41 -6.88 -9.26
C VAL A 18 2.69 -6.94 -10.08
N ASP A 19 3.37 -5.80 -10.24
CA ASP A 19 4.62 -5.70 -11.01
C ASP A 19 5.84 -5.62 -10.08
N THR A 20 5.67 -5.08 -8.87
CA THR A 20 6.76 -4.94 -7.89
C THR A 20 6.27 -4.99 -6.45
N TYR A 21 7.19 -5.25 -5.52
CA TYR A 21 6.93 -5.25 -4.08
C TYR A 21 8.11 -4.68 -3.29
N CYS A 22 7.82 -4.18 -2.09
CA CYS A 22 8.81 -3.90 -1.06
C CYS A 22 8.26 -4.20 0.34
N GLU A 23 9.15 -4.30 1.32
CA GLU A 23 8.74 -4.40 2.72
C GLU A 23 8.87 -3.05 3.41
N TYR A 24 7.85 -2.66 4.18
CA TYR A 24 7.88 -1.44 4.98
C TYR A 24 7.37 -1.75 6.38
N LYS A 25 8.29 -1.81 7.36
CA LYS A 25 7.98 -2.19 8.75
C LYS A 25 7.22 -3.53 8.79
N ASP A 26 6.02 -3.51 9.37
CA ASP A 26 5.13 -4.66 9.52
C ASP A 26 4.25 -4.92 8.29
N TYR A 27 4.59 -4.37 7.12
CA TYR A 27 3.78 -4.48 5.90
C TYR A 27 4.57 -5.05 4.73
N TYR A 28 3.88 -5.84 3.91
CA TYR A 28 4.26 -6.08 2.52
C TYR A 28 3.54 -5.05 1.65
N VAL A 29 4.27 -4.31 0.82
CA VAL A 29 3.72 -3.27 -0.05
C VAL A 29 3.85 -3.73 -1.48
N PHE A 30 2.73 -3.82 -2.19
CA PHE A 30 2.65 -4.27 -3.56
C PHE A 30 2.16 -3.15 -4.45
N SER A 31 2.68 -3.08 -5.67
CA SER A 31 2.21 -2.14 -6.66
C SER A 31 2.30 -2.67 -8.08
N TYR A 32 1.59 -2.01 -8.98
CA TYR A 32 1.74 -2.22 -10.42
C TYR A 32 1.99 -0.90 -11.12
N HIS A 33 2.75 -0.94 -12.20
CA HIS A 33 3.00 0.20 -13.07
C HIS A 33 1.82 0.38 -14.02
N THR A 34 1.34 1.61 -14.13
CA THR A 34 0.42 2.01 -15.19
C THR A 34 1.14 3.01 -16.08
N PRO A 35 1.05 2.87 -17.42
CA PRO A 35 1.66 3.82 -18.34
C PRO A 35 0.98 5.20 -18.33
N VAL A 36 -0.14 5.34 -17.61
CA VAL A 36 -0.86 6.60 -17.45
C VAL A 36 -0.27 7.35 -16.25
N GLU A 37 0.13 8.61 -16.46
CA GLU A 37 0.47 9.57 -15.40
C GLU A 37 -0.76 9.86 -14.52
N GLN A 38 -1.21 8.86 -13.76
CA GLN A 38 -2.19 9.07 -12.70
C GLN A 38 -1.47 9.04 -11.37
N ILE A 39 -1.38 10.22 -10.78
CA ILE A 39 -1.03 10.51 -9.39
C ILE A 39 -2.15 9.93 -8.50
N SER A 40 -2.28 8.60 -8.49
CA SER A 40 -3.36 7.89 -7.83
C SER A 40 -2.75 6.77 -7.01
N GLY A 41 -2.89 6.85 -5.69
CA GLY A 41 -2.53 5.79 -4.76
C GLY A 41 -3.36 4.51 -4.90
N ALA A 42 -4.18 4.40 -5.94
CA ALA A 42 -4.96 3.21 -6.27
C ALA A 42 -4.08 2.04 -6.74
N ASN A 43 -2.85 2.31 -7.17
CA ASN A 43 -1.96 1.28 -7.73
C ASN A 43 -1.03 0.65 -6.69
N VAL A 44 -1.20 0.99 -5.40
CA VAL A 44 -0.33 0.52 -4.32
C VAL A 44 -1.16 0.08 -3.12
N VAL A 45 -0.98 -1.17 -2.69
CA VAL A 45 -1.63 -1.76 -1.52
C VAL A 45 -0.59 -2.23 -0.52
N ALA A 46 -0.86 -2.01 0.75
CA ALA A 46 -0.04 -2.51 1.86
C ALA A 46 -0.82 -3.57 2.63
N ILE A 47 -0.21 -4.74 2.82
CA ILE A 47 -0.78 -5.87 3.54
C ILE A 47 -0.05 -6.00 4.88
N GLU A 48 -0.77 -5.87 5.99
CA GLU A 48 -0.18 -6.01 7.33
C GLU A 48 0.24 -7.47 7.59
N LYS A 49 1.50 -7.70 7.92
CA LYS A 49 2.08 -9.05 8.15
C LYS A 49 1.36 -9.80 9.27
N LYS A 50 0.86 -9.10 10.29
CA LYS A 50 0.22 -9.73 11.45
C LYS A 50 -1.17 -10.27 11.12
N THR A 51 -1.99 -9.46 10.46
CA THR A 51 -3.43 -9.67 10.29
C THR A 51 -3.80 -10.10 8.86
N GLY A 52 -3.01 -9.73 7.86
CA GLY A 52 -3.35 -9.87 6.44
C GLY A 52 -4.29 -8.78 5.93
N GLU A 53 -4.60 -7.77 6.75
CA GLU A 53 -5.47 -6.66 6.33
C GLU A 53 -4.79 -5.79 5.28
N ALA A 54 -5.58 -5.37 4.29
CA ALA A 54 -5.14 -4.56 3.18
C ALA A 54 -5.47 -3.08 3.40
N TYR A 55 -4.50 -2.22 3.12
CA TYR A 55 -4.60 -0.78 3.28
C TYR A 55 -4.13 -0.09 1.99
N SER A 56 -4.74 1.04 1.65
CA SER A 56 -4.12 1.92 0.64
C SER A 56 -2.78 2.38 1.17
N PHE A 57 -1.71 2.25 0.38
CA PHE A 57 -0.37 2.64 0.82
C PHE A 57 -0.26 4.15 1.07
N ILE A 58 -1.03 4.98 0.34
CA ILE A 58 -1.17 6.42 0.68
C ILE A 58 -1.75 6.58 2.08
N GLY A 59 -2.76 5.79 2.45
CA GLY A 59 -3.30 5.74 3.81
C GLY A 59 -2.26 5.29 4.85
N VAL A 60 -1.40 4.34 4.51
CA VAL A 60 -0.31 3.87 5.40
C VAL A 60 0.75 4.95 5.61
N ILE A 61 1.25 5.61 4.55
CA ILE A 61 2.26 6.68 4.71
C ILE A 61 1.69 7.96 5.35
N THR A 62 0.44 8.32 5.04
CA THR A 62 -0.22 9.52 5.61
C THR A 62 -0.64 9.32 7.07
N LYS A 63 -1.03 8.10 7.46
CA LYS A 63 -1.50 7.78 8.83
C LYS A 63 -0.39 7.25 9.75
N LEU A 64 0.69 6.65 9.23
CA LEU A 64 1.79 6.04 10.03
C LEU A 64 3.15 6.75 9.94
N GLY A 65 3.25 7.94 9.33
CA GLY A 65 4.32 8.88 9.67
C GLY A 65 4.88 9.72 8.51
N LYS A 66 4.58 11.04 8.59
CA LYS A 66 5.18 12.20 7.87
C LYS A 66 4.65 12.35 6.42
N ILE A 67 3.95 13.41 5.98
CA ILE A 67 3.87 14.83 6.36
C ILE A 67 2.49 15.36 5.93
N LEU A 68 1.70 15.95 6.83
CA LEU A 68 0.83 17.07 6.48
C LEU A 68 1.08 18.16 7.53
N ARG A 69 1.87 19.18 7.17
CA ARG A 69 1.73 20.48 7.82
C ARG A 69 0.56 21.16 7.12
N GLU A 70 -0.62 21.08 7.72
CA GLU A 70 -1.69 22.02 7.42
C GLU A 70 -1.84 22.94 8.63
N GLY A 71 -1.50 24.20 8.39
CA GLY A 71 -1.70 25.29 9.35
C GLY A 71 -3.19 25.60 9.48
N LYS A 72 -3.54 26.17 10.63
CA LYS A 72 -4.89 26.62 10.97
C LYS A 72 -5.49 27.48 9.85
N VAL A 73 -6.61 27.04 9.29
CA VAL A 73 -7.52 27.95 8.58
C VAL A 73 -8.26 28.77 9.64
N ARG A 74 -8.27 30.08 9.46
CA ARG A 74 -9.08 31.04 10.21
C ARG A 74 -10.20 31.53 9.30
#